data_AF-A0A9D1W8R7-F1
#
_entry.id   AF-A0A9D1W8R7-F1
#
_cell.length_a   1.000
_cell.length_b   1.000
_cell.length_c   1.000
_cell.angle_alpha   90.00
_cell.angle_beta   90.00
_cell.angle_gamma   90.00
#
_symmetry.space_group_name_H-M   'P 1'
#
loop_
_entity.id
_entity.type
_entity.pdbx_description
1 polymer ?
#
loop_
_entity_poly.entity_id
_entity_poly.type
_entity_poly.pdbx_seq_one_letter_code
_entity_poly.pdbx_strand_id
1 'polypeptide(L)'
;MGLLLTIIGLTLSLRSNAQNVQVSMDLFYQELSPYGHWYNDPVYGDIWQPSNVGPDFYPYSSNGYWVMTEYGNTWVSDYQWGWAPFHYGRWVHLDRRGWAWVPGYEWGPAWVEWRSGGGYYGWAPMQPSVGIHVNVGLPISLWVFIPSRHIHSRSFHRYWNRGSRNIYNRTTIINNTYIVNNNNYYGGPSRGDIERTTGRRVSVRQVQRAERPGATRV
;
A
#
# COMPACT_ATOMS: atom_id res chain seq x y z
N MET A 1 -41.51 -51.72 21.09
CA MET A 1 -40.34 -51.50 21.97
C MET A 1 -39.09 -51.85 21.17
N GLY A 2 -38.37 -50.98 20.47
CA GLY A 2 -38.22 -49.53 20.53
C GLY A 2 -36.83 -49.18 21.05
N LEU A 3 -35.79 -49.22 20.19
CA LEU A 3 -34.68 -48.25 20.19
C LEU A 3 -33.77 -48.48 18.95
N LEU A 4 -33.96 -47.65 17.92
CA LEU A 4 -33.03 -47.54 16.78
C LEU A 4 -32.13 -46.34 17.11
N LEU A 5 -30.85 -46.58 17.39
CA LEU A 5 -29.85 -45.54 17.61
C LEU A 5 -29.41 -44.98 16.25
N THR A 6 -30.10 -43.95 15.78
CA THR A 6 -29.65 -43.12 14.66
C THR A 6 -28.57 -42.16 15.16
N ILE A 7 -27.31 -42.44 14.80
CA ILE A 7 -26.21 -41.49 14.93
C ILE A 7 -26.49 -40.35 13.95
N ILE A 8 -26.93 -39.21 14.50
CA ILE A 8 -27.05 -37.96 13.77
C ILE A 8 -25.63 -37.50 13.43
N GLY A 9 -25.25 -37.63 12.16
CA GLY A 9 -24.05 -37.01 11.62
C GLY A 9 -24.18 -35.50 11.74
N LEU A 10 -23.46 -34.92 12.72
CA LEU A 10 -23.29 -33.49 12.84
C LEU A 10 -22.35 -33.03 11.72
N THR A 11 -22.88 -32.78 10.52
CA THR A 11 -22.14 -32.05 9.50
C THR A 11 -22.03 -30.61 9.96
N LEU A 12 -20.89 -30.26 10.56
CA LEU A 12 -20.46 -28.87 10.71
C LEU A 12 -20.32 -28.28 9.30
N SER A 13 -21.41 -27.73 8.80
CA SER A 13 -21.38 -26.82 7.66
C SER A 13 -20.68 -25.55 8.13
N LEU A 14 -19.34 -25.51 8.05
CA LEU A 14 -18.62 -24.25 8.02
C LEU A 14 -18.97 -23.56 6.71
N ARG A 15 -20.10 -22.87 6.69
CA ARG A 15 -20.32 -21.82 5.69
C ARG A 15 -19.34 -20.71 6.02
N SER A 16 -18.12 -20.80 5.48
CA SER A 16 -17.21 -19.66 5.41
C SER A 16 -17.77 -18.69 4.37
N ASN A 17 -18.80 -17.93 4.74
CA ASN A 17 -19.13 -16.71 4.03
C ASN A 17 -18.20 -15.61 4.54
N ALA A 18 -16.93 -15.69 4.15
CA ALA A 18 -16.11 -14.49 4.07
C ALA A 18 -16.76 -13.64 2.99
N GLN A 19 -17.67 -12.74 3.39
CA GLN A 19 -18.21 -11.76 2.45
C GLN A 19 -17.01 -10.97 1.93
N ASN A 20 -16.74 -11.12 0.63
CA ASN A 20 -15.84 -10.24 -0.09
C ASN A 20 -16.42 -8.84 0.10
N VAL A 21 -15.88 -8.04 1.02
CA VAL A 21 -16.32 -6.66 1.20
C VAL A 21 -16.00 -5.95 -0.11
N GLN A 22 -17.02 -5.77 -0.93
CA GLN A 22 -16.91 -5.01 -2.15
C GLN A 22 -16.78 -3.55 -1.75
N VAL A 23 -15.58 -2.99 -1.93
CA VAL A 23 -15.35 -1.56 -1.72
C VAL A 23 -16.22 -0.77 -2.69
N SER A 24 -16.85 0.29 -2.20
CA SER A 24 -17.72 1.18 -2.98
C SER A 24 -17.36 2.63 -2.69
N MET A 25 -17.81 3.53 -3.57
CA MET A 25 -17.61 4.96 -3.37
C MET A 25 -18.31 5.46 -2.10
N ASP A 26 -19.53 4.99 -1.84
CA ASP A 26 -20.30 5.34 -0.62
C ASP A 26 -19.56 4.94 0.65
N LEU A 27 -18.92 3.76 0.63
CA LEU A 27 -18.09 3.30 1.74
C LEU A 27 -16.89 4.23 1.96
N PHE A 28 -16.20 4.63 0.88
CA PHE A 28 -15.11 5.60 1.00
C PHE A 28 -15.59 6.94 1.54
N TYR A 29 -16.70 7.46 1.03
CA TYR A 29 -17.27 8.72 1.53
C TYR A 29 -17.54 8.64 3.04
N GLN A 30 -18.24 7.59 3.47
CA GLN A 30 -18.60 7.40 4.88
C GLN A 30 -17.36 7.31 5.78
N GLU A 31 -16.45 6.38 5.47
CA GLU A 31 -15.31 6.06 6.33
C GLU A 31 -14.22 7.14 6.33
N LEU A 32 -14.09 7.91 5.25
CA LEU A 32 -13.06 8.95 5.12
C LEU A 32 -13.55 10.35 5.51
N SER A 33 -14.87 10.57 5.59
CA SER A 33 -15.45 11.88 5.97
C SER A 33 -14.95 12.45 7.31
N PRO A 34 -14.65 11.65 8.36
CA PRO A 34 -14.15 12.21 9.62
C PRO A 34 -12.69 12.68 9.56
N TYR A 35 -11.95 12.28 8.53
CA TYR A 35 -10.50 12.40 8.49
C TYR A 35 -9.98 13.37 7.42
N GLY A 36 -10.86 13.89 6.57
CA GLY A 36 -10.46 14.76 5.46
C GLY A 36 -11.65 15.29 4.69
N HIS A 37 -11.36 15.93 3.56
CA HIS A 37 -12.36 16.59 2.73
C HIS A 37 -12.38 16.01 1.34
N TRP A 38 -13.59 15.85 0.82
CA TRP A 38 -13.83 15.48 -0.56
C TRP A 38 -13.95 16.74 -1.43
N TYR A 39 -13.32 16.70 -2.60
CA TYR A 39 -13.41 17.74 -3.61
C TYR A 39 -13.71 17.11 -4.95
N ASN A 40 -14.44 17.83 -5.78
CA ASN A 40 -14.57 17.48 -7.19
C ASN A 40 -13.47 18.21 -7.97
N ASP A 41 -12.52 17.45 -8.50
CA ASP A 41 -11.43 17.93 -9.34
C ASP A 41 -11.78 17.77 -10.83
N PRO A 42 -11.53 18.79 -11.67
CA PRO A 42 -11.92 18.75 -13.08
C PRO A 42 -11.19 17.67 -13.90
N VAL A 43 -10.04 17.17 -13.43
CA VAL A 43 -9.25 16.14 -14.12
C VAL A 43 -9.55 14.76 -13.55
N TYR A 44 -9.60 14.64 -12.23
CA TYR A 44 -9.67 13.35 -11.54
C TYR A 44 -11.07 12.97 -11.03
N GLY A 45 -12.05 13.87 -11.12
CA GLY A 45 -13.36 13.68 -10.49
C GLY A 45 -13.24 13.78 -8.98
N ASP A 46 -13.92 12.90 -8.25
CA ASP A 46 -13.93 12.96 -6.79
C ASP A 46 -12.57 12.55 -6.21
N ILE A 47 -11.96 13.48 -5.48
CA ILE A 47 -10.71 13.31 -4.77
C ILE A 47 -10.91 13.54 -3.28
N TRP A 48 -10.12 12.87 -2.46
CA TRP A 48 -10.11 13.07 -1.02
C TRP A 48 -8.76 13.61 -0.56
N GLN A 49 -8.77 14.61 0.30
CA GLN A 49 -7.56 15.17 0.90
C GLN A 49 -7.58 14.96 2.42
N PRO A 50 -6.55 14.34 3.01
CA PRO A 50 -6.48 14.15 4.45
C PRO A 50 -6.32 15.50 5.17
N SER A 51 -6.92 15.58 6.36
CA SER A 51 -6.76 16.69 7.30
C SER A 51 -5.87 16.26 8.47
N ASN A 52 -5.27 17.22 9.18
CA ASN A 52 -4.50 16.98 10.42
C ASN A 52 -3.31 16.00 10.31
N VAL A 53 -2.74 15.84 9.10
CA VAL A 53 -1.60 14.94 8.84
C VAL A 53 -0.22 15.59 9.03
N GLY A 54 -0.18 16.89 9.32
CA GLY A 54 1.04 17.69 9.45
C GLY A 54 1.66 18.10 8.10
N PRO A 55 2.62 19.05 8.12
CA PRO A 55 3.20 19.62 6.90
C PRO A 55 4.12 18.64 6.13
N ASP A 56 4.62 17.61 6.79
CA ASP A 56 5.51 16.59 6.20
C ASP A 56 4.77 15.34 5.71
N PHE A 57 3.43 15.40 5.64
CA PHE A 57 2.65 14.30 5.09
C PHE A 57 3.13 13.92 3.71
N TYR A 58 3.42 12.63 3.53
CA TYR A 58 3.91 12.11 2.27
C TYR A 58 3.47 10.66 2.12
N PRO A 59 2.68 10.32 1.09
CA PRO A 59 2.18 8.96 0.92
C PRO A 59 3.29 7.91 0.93
N TYR A 60 2.99 6.76 1.55
CA TYR A 60 3.92 5.64 1.70
C TYR A 60 5.22 5.99 2.42
N SER A 61 5.22 7.05 3.22
CA SER A 61 6.44 7.59 3.82
C SER A 61 6.21 8.17 5.22
N SER A 62 5.06 8.77 5.48
CA SER A 62 4.65 9.31 6.80
C SER A 62 3.70 8.37 7.54
N ASN A 63 3.88 8.25 8.87
CA ASN A 63 3.01 7.51 9.79
C ASN A 63 2.63 6.09 9.32
N GLY A 64 3.67 5.28 9.12
CA GLY A 64 3.56 3.90 8.70
C GLY A 64 4.93 3.30 8.46
N TYR A 65 4.95 2.07 7.95
CA TYR A 65 6.18 1.30 7.71
C TYR A 65 5.97 0.24 6.64
N TRP A 66 7.07 -0.18 6.01
CA TRP A 66 7.07 -1.29 5.07
C TRP A 66 7.22 -2.61 5.78
N VAL A 67 6.48 -3.62 5.33
CA VAL A 67 6.69 -5.02 5.69
C VAL A 67 6.73 -5.89 4.44
N MET A 68 7.41 -7.03 4.52
CA MET A 68 7.32 -8.06 3.49
C MET A 68 6.08 -8.93 3.73
N THR A 69 5.27 -9.12 2.70
CA THR A 69 4.12 -10.04 2.69
C THR A 69 4.20 -10.99 1.49
N GLU A 70 3.22 -11.87 1.36
CA GLU A 70 3.00 -12.70 0.17
C GLU A 70 2.78 -11.87 -1.13
N TYR A 71 2.46 -10.58 -1.01
CA TYR A 71 2.32 -9.63 -2.13
C TYR A 71 3.57 -8.76 -2.37
N GLY A 72 4.67 -9.01 -1.65
CA GLY A 72 5.89 -8.19 -1.68
C GLY A 72 5.93 -7.12 -0.59
N ASN A 73 6.69 -6.04 -0.80
CA ASN A 73 6.73 -4.94 0.16
C ASN A 73 5.37 -4.22 0.21
N THR A 74 4.70 -4.35 1.34
CA THR A 74 3.37 -3.81 1.61
C THR A 74 3.47 -2.67 2.60
N TRP A 75 2.76 -1.58 2.32
CA TRP A 75 2.70 -0.45 3.22
C TRP A 75 1.71 -0.75 4.36
N VAL A 76 2.15 -0.49 5.59
CA VAL A 76 1.29 -0.54 6.78
C VAL A 76 1.17 0.88 7.29
N SER A 77 -0.04 1.44 7.21
CA SER A 77 -0.30 2.77 7.71
C SER A 77 -0.76 2.73 9.17
N ASP A 78 -0.25 3.65 9.97
CA ASP A 78 -0.72 3.92 11.33
C ASP A 78 -1.82 5.00 11.35
N TYR A 79 -2.26 5.49 10.19
CA TYR A 79 -3.45 6.34 10.08
C TYR A 79 -4.72 5.47 10.13
N GLN A 80 -5.73 5.88 10.90
CA GLN A 80 -7.01 5.16 11.02
C GLN A 80 -7.73 5.02 9.66
N TRP A 81 -7.58 6.01 8.79
CA TRP A 81 -8.13 6.00 7.43
C TRP A 81 -7.25 5.25 6.43
N GLY A 82 -6.02 4.85 6.79
CA GLY A 82 -4.99 4.39 5.86
C GLY A 82 -5.32 3.08 5.12
N TRP A 83 -6.29 2.31 5.60
CA TRP A 83 -6.74 1.08 4.94
C TRP A 83 -7.23 1.32 3.51
N ALA A 84 -7.85 2.46 3.24
CA ALA A 84 -8.37 2.80 1.91
C ALA A 84 -7.29 3.47 1.05
N PRO A 85 -6.84 4.70 1.33
CA PRO A 85 -6.02 5.46 0.40
C PRO A 85 -4.63 4.88 0.07
N PHE A 86 -4.10 3.97 0.90
CA PHE A 86 -2.82 3.31 0.61
C PHE A 86 -2.94 1.99 -0.15
N HIS A 87 -4.15 1.44 -0.29
CA HIS A 87 -4.37 0.13 -0.89
C HIS A 87 -5.34 0.14 -2.07
N TYR A 88 -6.21 1.14 -2.12
CA TYR A 88 -7.24 1.31 -3.13
C TYR A 88 -7.00 2.67 -3.80
N GLY A 89 -6.84 2.74 -5.12
CA GLY A 89 -6.64 4.02 -5.83
C GLY A 89 -5.20 4.55 -5.91
N ARG A 90 -5.03 5.86 -6.12
CA ARG A 90 -3.74 6.51 -6.41
C ARG A 90 -3.61 7.84 -5.68
N TRP A 91 -2.38 8.18 -5.28
CA TRP A 91 -2.07 9.51 -4.77
C TRP A 91 -1.60 10.42 -5.88
N VAL A 92 -2.16 11.62 -5.95
CA VAL A 92 -1.74 12.69 -6.85
C VAL A 92 -1.28 13.90 -6.03
N HIS A 93 -0.22 14.55 -6.47
CA HIS A 93 0.23 15.80 -5.87
C HIS A 93 -0.28 16.96 -6.71
N LEU A 94 -1.29 17.67 -6.19
CA LEU A 94 -1.94 18.79 -6.87
C LEU A 94 -1.22 20.09 -6.54
N ASP A 95 -0.98 20.91 -7.56
CA ASP A 95 -0.38 22.23 -7.39
C ASP A 95 -1.19 23.06 -6.41
N ARG A 96 -0.51 23.64 -5.41
CA ARG A 96 -1.08 24.50 -4.35
C ARG A 96 -2.04 23.83 -3.36
N ARG A 97 -2.43 22.56 -3.56
CA ARG A 97 -3.26 21.79 -2.60
C ARG A 97 -2.47 20.68 -1.90
N GLY A 98 -1.39 20.18 -2.50
CA GLY A 98 -0.61 19.08 -1.96
C GLY A 98 -1.19 17.72 -2.32
N TRP A 99 -0.95 16.71 -1.49
CA TRP A 99 -1.37 15.34 -1.75
C TRP A 99 -2.89 15.15 -1.62
N ALA A 100 -3.49 14.61 -2.68
CA ALA A 100 -4.87 14.15 -2.72
C ALA A 100 -4.92 12.70 -3.21
N TRP A 101 -5.94 11.98 -2.76
CA TRP A 101 -6.20 10.61 -3.14
C TRP A 101 -7.32 10.55 -4.18
N VAL A 102 -7.06 9.83 -5.28
CA VAL A 102 -8.03 9.48 -6.31
C VAL A 102 -8.51 8.04 -6.03
N PRO A 103 -9.80 7.81 -5.78
CA PRO A 103 -10.34 6.50 -5.47
C PRO A 103 -10.10 5.45 -6.56
N GLY A 104 -9.95 4.21 -6.14
CA GLY A 104 -9.95 3.03 -7.01
C GLY A 104 -10.48 1.84 -6.23
N TYR A 105 -10.87 0.77 -6.92
CA TYR A 105 -11.55 -0.37 -6.29
C TYR A 105 -10.68 -1.63 -6.24
N GLU A 106 -9.56 -1.62 -6.95
CA GLU A 106 -8.58 -2.70 -6.91
C GLU A 106 -7.66 -2.52 -5.71
N TRP A 107 -7.53 -3.57 -4.90
CA TRP A 107 -6.60 -3.64 -3.80
C TRP A 107 -5.18 -3.94 -4.30
N GLY A 108 -4.18 -3.25 -3.75
CA GLY A 108 -2.76 -3.58 -3.91
C GLY A 108 -1.96 -3.42 -2.61
N PRO A 109 -0.78 -4.04 -2.51
CA PRO A 109 0.08 -3.95 -1.33
C PRO A 109 0.61 -2.52 -1.10
N ALA A 110 0.83 -1.80 -2.21
CA ALA A 110 1.05 -0.37 -2.32
C ALA A 110 1.02 -0.01 -3.80
N TRP A 111 0.66 1.23 -4.12
CA TRP A 111 0.69 1.75 -5.50
C TRP A 111 1.87 2.69 -5.69
N VAL A 112 3.07 2.10 -5.72
CA VAL A 112 4.34 2.83 -5.85
C VAL A 112 5.24 2.19 -6.89
N GLU A 113 6.06 3.02 -7.53
CA GLU A 113 7.22 2.56 -8.27
C GLU A 113 8.40 2.38 -7.33
N TRP A 114 9.26 1.42 -7.66
CA TRP A 114 10.43 1.10 -6.84
C TRP A 114 11.73 1.35 -7.59
N ARG A 115 12.76 1.74 -6.85
CA ARG A 115 14.14 1.86 -7.30
C ARG A 115 15.10 1.22 -6.32
N SER A 116 16.21 0.71 -6.83
CA SER A 116 17.34 0.23 -6.02
C SER A 116 18.68 0.57 -6.65
N GLY A 117 19.71 0.67 -5.82
CA GLY A 117 21.08 0.90 -6.26
C GLY A 117 21.87 1.79 -5.31
N GLY A 118 23.20 1.75 -5.38
CA GLY A 118 24.08 2.57 -4.55
C GLY A 118 23.90 2.42 -3.03
N GLY A 119 23.32 1.31 -2.56
CA GLY A 119 23.00 1.08 -1.14
C GLY A 119 21.68 1.70 -0.67
N TYR A 120 20.82 2.13 -1.60
CA TYR A 120 19.51 2.71 -1.32
C TYR A 120 18.39 1.90 -1.93
N TYR A 121 17.24 1.95 -1.26
CA TYR A 121 15.95 1.71 -1.89
C TYR A 121 15.20 3.03 -1.97
N GLY A 122 14.42 3.19 -3.02
CA GLY A 122 13.52 4.32 -3.15
C GLY A 122 12.19 3.94 -3.75
N TRP A 123 11.20 4.79 -3.49
CA TRP A 123 9.87 4.63 -4.04
C TRP A 123 9.23 5.98 -4.35
N ALA A 124 8.27 5.98 -5.26
CA ALA A 124 7.45 7.14 -5.57
C ALA A 124 5.99 6.67 -5.78
N PRO A 125 4.98 7.42 -5.30
CA PRO A 125 3.59 7.10 -5.59
C PRO A 125 3.33 7.05 -7.11
N MET A 126 2.69 5.98 -7.57
CA MET A 126 2.24 5.90 -8.96
C MET A 126 1.16 6.96 -9.18
N GLN A 127 1.32 7.76 -10.22
CA GLN A 127 0.30 8.71 -10.63
C GLN A 127 -0.94 7.99 -11.16
N PRO A 128 -2.14 8.60 -11.05
CA PRO A 128 -3.32 8.10 -11.72
C PRO A 128 -3.08 7.98 -13.23
N SER A 129 -3.03 6.75 -13.73
CA SER A 129 -3.05 6.43 -15.15
C SER A 129 -4.03 5.27 -15.38
N VAL A 130 -4.53 5.10 -16.60
CA VAL A 130 -5.43 3.99 -16.92
C VAL A 130 -4.60 2.70 -16.92
N GLY A 131 -4.72 1.88 -15.87
CA GLY A 131 -4.11 0.54 -15.77
C GLY A 131 -3.05 0.35 -14.67
N ILE A 132 -2.45 -0.85 -14.65
CA ILE A 132 -1.31 -1.24 -13.81
C ILE A 132 -0.04 -1.05 -14.64
N HIS A 133 0.40 0.20 -14.82
CA HIS A 133 1.62 0.51 -15.55
C HIS A 133 2.63 1.24 -14.65
N VAL A 134 3.92 0.93 -14.82
CA VAL A 134 5.02 1.78 -14.34
C VAL A 134 4.98 3.08 -15.15
N ASN A 135 4.82 4.22 -14.49
CA ASN A 135 4.96 5.54 -15.11
C ASN A 135 6.46 5.86 -15.21
N VAL A 136 7.11 5.37 -16.26
CA VAL A 136 8.52 5.73 -16.55
C VAL A 136 8.60 7.24 -16.78
N GLY A 137 9.16 7.98 -15.81
CA GLY A 137 9.36 9.43 -15.91
C GLY A 137 8.80 10.28 -14.77
N LEU A 138 8.42 9.70 -13.62
CA LEU A 138 7.99 10.47 -12.45
C LEU A 138 9.01 11.57 -12.07
N PRO A 139 8.57 12.80 -11.76
CA PRO A 139 9.45 13.87 -11.30
C PRO A 139 10.28 13.41 -10.10
N ILE A 140 11.57 13.75 -10.08
CA ILE A 140 12.49 13.32 -9.00
C ILE A 140 11.99 13.76 -7.63
N SER A 141 11.32 14.91 -7.53
CA SER A 141 10.70 15.41 -6.29
C SER A 141 9.67 14.46 -5.67
N LEU A 142 9.12 13.51 -6.44
CA LEU A 142 8.19 12.50 -5.95
C LEU A 142 8.87 11.29 -5.30
N TRP A 143 10.19 11.16 -5.45
CA TRP A 143 10.94 10.01 -4.96
C TRP A 143 11.39 10.20 -3.52
N VAL A 144 11.16 9.17 -2.72
CA VAL A 144 11.71 9.02 -1.37
C VAL A 144 12.77 7.93 -1.40
N PHE A 145 13.92 8.19 -0.79
CA PHE A 145 15.01 7.24 -0.68
C PHE A 145 15.41 6.99 0.76
N ILE A 146 15.80 5.76 1.08
CA ILE A 146 16.41 5.39 2.36
C ILE A 146 17.61 4.46 2.13
N PRO A 147 18.60 4.44 3.05
CA PRO A 147 19.59 3.37 3.03
C PRO A 147 18.90 2.01 3.18
N SER A 148 19.25 1.04 2.33
CA SER A 148 18.54 -0.24 2.19
C SER A 148 18.35 -1.00 3.52
N ARG A 149 19.31 -0.87 4.44
CA ARG A 149 19.27 -1.48 5.79
C ARG A 149 18.10 -1.02 6.67
N HIS A 150 17.42 0.07 6.31
CA HIS A 150 16.32 0.64 7.10
C HIS A 150 14.92 0.33 6.54
N ILE A 151 14.80 -0.46 5.46
CA ILE A 151 13.50 -0.69 4.77
C ILE A 151 12.38 -1.16 5.68
N HIS A 152 12.65 -2.11 6.58
CA HIS A 152 11.67 -2.62 7.54
C HIS A 152 11.83 -2.01 8.94
N SER A 153 12.50 -0.87 9.06
CA SER A 153 12.58 -0.13 10.32
C SER A 153 11.29 0.66 10.55
N ARG A 154 10.70 0.56 11.75
CA ARG A 154 9.55 1.42 12.13
C ARG A 154 9.90 2.91 12.19
N SER A 155 11.19 3.24 12.24
CA SER A 155 11.71 4.60 12.27
C SER A 155 12.41 5.00 10.98
N PHE A 156 12.13 4.35 9.85
CA PHE A 156 12.82 4.63 8.58
C PHE A 156 12.71 6.11 8.15
N HIS A 157 11.63 6.80 8.53
CA HIS A 157 11.40 8.22 8.24
C HIS A 157 12.53 9.12 8.74
N ARG A 158 13.31 8.70 9.75
CA ARG A 158 14.49 9.45 10.23
C ARG A 158 15.65 9.48 9.23
N TYR A 159 15.63 8.58 8.24
CA TYR A 159 16.70 8.39 7.27
C TYR A 159 16.27 8.70 5.84
N TRP A 160 15.05 9.17 5.65
CA TRP A 160 14.52 9.43 4.32
C TRP A 160 15.19 10.64 3.67
N ASN A 161 15.32 10.59 2.35
CA ASN A 161 15.76 11.71 1.55
C ASN A 161 14.81 11.86 0.36
N ARG A 162 14.09 12.97 0.32
CA ARG A 162 13.11 13.28 -0.72
C ARG A 162 13.82 13.98 -1.88
N GLY A 163 13.59 13.55 -3.11
CA GLY A 163 14.07 14.25 -4.30
C GLY A 163 15.59 14.24 -4.49
N SER A 164 16.32 13.33 -3.86
CA SER A 164 17.78 13.28 -3.97
C SER A 164 18.24 12.95 -5.39
N ARG A 165 18.69 13.95 -6.16
CA ARG A 165 19.29 13.75 -7.49
C ARG A 165 20.49 12.80 -7.44
N ASN A 166 21.33 12.93 -6.40
CA ASN A 166 22.52 12.09 -6.22
C ASN A 166 22.19 10.62 -5.98
N ILE A 167 21.13 10.31 -5.22
CA ILE A 167 20.69 8.93 -5.03
C ILE A 167 19.96 8.43 -6.27
N TYR A 168 19.06 9.25 -6.84
CA TYR A 168 18.29 8.92 -8.05
C TYR A 168 19.20 8.45 -9.19
N ASN A 169 20.28 9.18 -9.47
CA ASN A 169 21.23 8.85 -10.54
C ASN A 169 22.03 7.55 -10.30
N ARG A 170 22.09 7.04 -9.06
CA ARG A 170 22.79 5.80 -8.67
C ARG A 170 21.84 4.61 -8.49
N THR A 171 20.55 4.80 -8.78
CA THR A 171 19.51 3.78 -8.65
C THR A 171 18.85 3.54 -10.00
N THR A 172 18.28 2.36 -10.19
CA THR A 172 17.47 2.00 -11.36
C THR A 172 16.11 1.48 -10.92
N ILE A 173 15.13 1.53 -11.82
CA ILE A 173 13.77 1.02 -11.57
C ILE A 173 13.81 -0.49 -11.30
N ILE A 174 13.03 -0.93 -10.32
CA ILE A 174 12.78 -2.34 -10.04
C ILE A 174 11.49 -2.74 -10.74
N ASN A 175 11.59 -3.64 -11.73
CA ASN A 175 10.44 -4.20 -12.46
C ASN A 175 10.00 -5.57 -11.89
N ASN A 176 10.26 -5.81 -10.61
CA ASN A 176 9.87 -7.06 -9.96
C ASN A 176 8.36 -7.07 -9.70
N THR A 177 7.66 -7.99 -10.36
CA THR A 177 6.22 -8.13 -10.26
C THR A 177 5.86 -9.41 -9.52
N TYR A 178 5.07 -9.29 -8.47
CA TYR A 178 4.46 -10.40 -7.74
C TYR A 178 3.11 -10.71 -8.37
N ILE A 179 2.92 -11.96 -8.80
CA ILE A 179 1.65 -12.42 -9.37
C ILE A 179 0.87 -13.11 -8.26
N VAL A 180 -0.25 -12.54 -7.85
CA VAL A 180 -1.16 -13.18 -6.88
C VAL A 180 -2.58 -13.14 -7.43
N ASN A 181 -3.24 -14.30 -7.49
CA ASN A 181 -4.59 -14.45 -8.05
C ASN A 181 -4.76 -13.81 -9.45
N ASN A 182 -3.77 -13.98 -10.32
CA ASN A 182 -3.73 -13.45 -11.68
C ASN A 182 -3.60 -11.90 -11.79
N ASN A 183 -3.32 -11.21 -10.68
CA ASN A 183 -3.03 -9.78 -10.64
C ASN A 183 -1.53 -9.52 -10.46
N ASN A 184 -1.03 -8.49 -11.14
CA ASN A 184 0.37 -8.07 -11.13
C ASN A 184 0.59 -6.95 -10.10
N TYR A 185 1.46 -7.19 -9.12
CA TYR A 185 1.80 -6.20 -8.09
C TYR A 185 3.28 -5.84 -8.11
N TYR A 186 3.61 -4.56 -8.11
CA TYR A 186 5.00 -4.10 -8.02
C TYR A 186 5.50 -4.17 -6.58
N GLY A 187 5.93 -5.36 -6.15
CA GLY A 187 6.32 -5.63 -4.76
C GLY A 187 7.70 -5.09 -4.36
N GLY A 188 8.41 -4.43 -5.27
CA GLY A 188 9.70 -3.80 -4.99
C GLY A 188 10.85 -4.79 -4.79
N PRO A 189 11.87 -4.45 -3.97
CA PRO A 189 13.03 -5.32 -3.78
C PRO A 189 12.59 -6.67 -3.19
N SER A 190 13.07 -7.76 -3.80
CA SER A 190 12.68 -9.10 -3.40
C SER A 190 13.16 -9.44 -1.99
N ARG A 191 12.54 -10.45 -1.35
CA ARG A 191 13.01 -10.96 -0.05
C ARG A 191 14.50 -11.31 -0.09
N GLY A 192 14.91 -12.06 -1.12
CA GLY A 192 16.31 -12.47 -1.29
C GLY A 192 17.26 -11.28 -1.45
N ASP A 193 16.85 -10.25 -2.18
CA ASP A 193 17.65 -9.02 -2.31
C ASP A 193 17.81 -8.30 -0.98
N ILE A 194 16.74 -8.15 -0.21
CA ILE A 194 16.78 -7.50 1.10
C ILE A 194 17.65 -8.31 2.06
N GLU A 195 17.47 -9.64 2.12
CA GLU A 195 18.28 -10.52 2.97
C GLU A 195 19.77 -10.42 2.62
N ARG A 196 20.10 -10.41 1.34
CA ARG A 196 21.47 -10.24 0.83
C ARG A 196 22.05 -8.86 1.15
N THR A 197 21.29 -7.78 0.93
CA THR A 197 21.78 -6.40 1.14
C THR A 197 21.87 -6.03 2.61
N THR A 198 21.00 -6.56 3.46
CA THR A 198 20.94 -6.19 4.88
C THR A 198 21.63 -7.19 5.81
N GLY A 199 21.90 -8.41 5.34
CA GLY A 199 22.42 -9.51 6.15
C GLY A 199 21.41 -10.03 7.19
N ARG A 200 20.15 -9.60 7.13
CA ARG A 200 19.10 -9.94 8.08
C ARG A 200 18.04 -10.80 7.40
N ARG A 201 17.55 -11.82 8.09
CA ARG A 201 16.38 -12.58 7.61
C ARG A 201 15.13 -11.70 7.60
N VAL A 202 14.31 -11.85 6.58
CA VAL A 202 13.06 -11.12 6.41
C VAL A 202 11.90 -12.05 6.66
N SER A 203 11.09 -11.72 7.67
CA SER A 203 9.83 -12.43 7.95
C SER A 203 8.76 -11.99 6.94
N VAL A 204 8.13 -12.98 6.30
CA VAL A 204 7.00 -12.77 5.40
C VAL A 204 5.71 -12.87 6.21
N ARG A 205 4.91 -11.81 6.20
CA ARG A 205 3.61 -11.75 6.86
C ARG A 205 2.49 -12.16 5.90
N GLN A 206 1.32 -12.46 6.45
CA GLN A 206 0.09 -12.70 5.67
C GLN A 206 -0.81 -11.47 5.79
N VAL A 207 -1.35 -10.98 4.68
CA VAL A 207 -2.32 -9.89 4.72
C VAL A 207 -3.66 -10.45 5.18
N GLN A 208 -4.11 -10.04 6.37
CA GLN A 208 -5.47 -10.34 6.81
C GLN A 208 -6.41 -9.33 6.16
N ARG A 209 -7.28 -9.78 5.26
CA ARG A 209 -8.40 -8.95 4.79
C ARG A 209 -9.33 -8.73 5.98
N ALA A 210 -9.37 -7.50 6.49
CA ALA A 210 -10.30 -7.16 7.55
C ALA A 210 -11.74 -7.30 7.05
N GLU A 211 -12.59 -7.97 7.83
CA GLU A 211 -14.03 -8.09 7.56
C GLU A 211 -14.77 -6.75 7.70
N ARG A 212 -14.09 -5.72 8.22
CA ARG A 212 -14.59 -4.35 8.33
C ARG A 212 -13.57 -3.35 7.82
N PRO A 213 -14.01 -2.29 7.12
CA PRO A 213 -13.21 -1.09 6.90
C PRO A 213 -12.62 -0.60 8.24
N GLY A 214 -11.34 -0.23 8.27
CA GLY A 214 -10.74 0.40 9.46
C GLY A 214 -9.36 -0.09 9.94
N ALA A 215 -8.78 -1.16 9.38
CA ALA A 215 -7.35 -1.44 9.55
C ALA A 215 -6.85 -2.52 8.58
N THR A 216 -5.82 -2.21 7.79
CA THR A 216 -4.96 -3.27 7.21
C THR A 216 -4.11 -3.83 8.35
N ARG A 217 -4.30 -5.11 8.69
CA ARG A 217 -3.50 -5.80 9.72
C ARG A 217 -2.62 -6.87 9.05
N VAL A 218 -1.35 -6.90 9.45
CA VAL A 218 -0.30 -7.82 8.95
C VAL A 218 0.54 -8.39 10.08
#